data_AF-A0A2E8CNJ9-F1
#
_entry.id   AF-A0A2E8CNJ9-F1
#
_cell.length_a   1.000
_cell.length_b   1.000
_cell.length_c   1.000
_cell.angle_alpha   90.00
_cell.angle_beta   90.00
_cell.angle_gamma   90.00
#
_symmetry.space_group_name_H-M   'P 1'
#
loop_
_entity.id
_entity.type
_entity.pdbx_description
1 polymer ?
#
loop_
_entity_poly.entity_id
_entity_poly.type
_entity_poly.pdbx_seq_one_letter_code
_entity_poly.pdbx_strand_id
1 'polypeptide(L)'
;MTHDVAQSQARKKAGKVIDLRWLVWIIAFVSMISLITASAKLGAEMARQRLPEKNGTTDSATRPEIVTLGLGDSPIFLADSPETVRRFFSEHPTATSRSGADLNGWDIRRLQSKVQIAILGTEAEAVEVRISSGAIAGTTYWVHHSQLPDTGVFDPIISPIPGAASQLKK
;
A
#
# COMPACT_ATOMS: atom_id res chain seq x y z
N MET A 1 -4.10 38.67 78.76
CA MET A 1 -4.46 37.27 79.07
C MET A 1 -5.34 36.77 77.94
N THR A 2 -4.75 36.29 76.83
CA THR A 2 -4.25 34.92 76.53
C THR A 2 -5.32 34.00 75.94
N HIS A 3 -4.88 33.22 74.94
CA HIS A 3 -5.59 32.32 74.00
C HIS A 3 -6.05 33.03 72.72
N ASP A 4 -5.30 33.07 71.60
CA ASP A 4 -4.57 32.02 70.87
C ASP A 4 -5.47 30.83 70.52
N VAL A 5 -6.00 30.78 69.29
CA VAL A 5 -6.11 29.54 68.49
C VAL A 5 -6.18 29.93 67.01
N ALA A 6 -5.12 29.58 66.30
CA ALA A 6 -5.03 29.52 64.85
C ALA A 6 -6.22 28.80 64.19
N GLN A 7 -6.96 29.49 63.32
CA GLN A 7 -7.71 28.82 62.26
C GLN A 7 -6.93 28.91 60.96
N SER A 8 -5.95 28.00 60.86
CA SER A 8 -5.45 27.50 59.60
C SER A 8 -6.63 26.93 58.84
N GLN A 9 -7.19 27.70 57.90
CA GLN A 9 -8.22 27.19 57.00
C GLN A 9 -7.57 26.12 56.12
N ALA A 10 -7.76 24.89 56.57
CA ALA A 10 -7.42 23.67 55.88
C ALA A 10 -7.89 23.77 54.43
N ARG A 11 -6.93 23.75 53.51
CA ARG A 11 -7.15 23.34 52.12
C ARG A 11 -8.01 22.09 52.16
N LYS A 12 -9.28 22.20 51.76
CA LYS A 12 -10.11 21.04 51.41
C LYS A 12 -9.37 20.32 50.28
N LYS A 13 -8.55 19.34 50.63
CA LYS A 13 -8.13 18.29 49.69
C LYS A 13 -9.42 17.58 49.36
N ALA A 14 -10.04 17.96 48.25
CA ALA A 14 -11.08 17.17 47.61
C ALA A 14 -10.44 15.82 47.30
N GLY A 15 -10.61 14.87 48.22
CA GLY A 15 -10.26 13.49 48.00
C GLY A 15 -11.07 13.06 46.79
N LYS A 16 -10.38 12.90 45.66
CA LYS A 16 -10.96 12.36 44.43
C LYS A 16 -11.28 10.90 44.73
N VAL A 17 -12.43 10.66 45.35
CA VAL A 17 -13.05 9.35 45.40
C VAL A 17 -13.39 9.02 43.95
N ILE A 18 -12.45 8.39 43.28
CA ILE A 18 -12.67 7.80 41.97
C ILE A 18 -13.79 6.80 42.18
N ASP A 19 -14.96 7.11 41.61
CA ASP A 19 -16.13 6.26 41.71
C ASP A 19 -15.74 4.86 41.20
N LEU A 20 -15.85 3.86 42.08
CA LEU A 20 -15.47 2.48 41.79
C LEU A 20 -16.17 1.96 40.53
N ARG A 21 -17.39 2.46 40.26
CA ARG A 21 -18.16 2.14 39.05
C ARG A 21 -17.48 2.66 37.78
N TRP A 22 -16.87 3.84 37.87
CA TRP A 22 -16.14 4.47 36.77
C TRP A 22 -14.82 3.74 36.49
N LEU A 23 -14.14 3.28 37.55
CA LEU A 23 -12.94 2.46 37.42
C LEU A 23 -13.22 1.11 36.75
N VAL A 24 -14.31 0.43 37.14
CA VAL A 24 -14.75 -0.84 36.53
C VAL A 24 -15.08 -0.63 35.04
N TRP A 25 -15.72 0.48 34.69
CA TRP A 25 -16.04 0.80 33.30
C TRP A 25 -14.78 0.99 32.43
N ILE A 26 -13.75 1.68 32.96
CA ILE A 26 -12.49 1.87 32.25
C ILE A 26 -11.75 0.54 32.06
N ILE A 27 -11.72 -0.31 33.09
CA ILE A 27 -11.07 -1.63 32.99
C ILE A 27 -11.78 -2.49 31.93
N ALA A 28 -13.11 -2.49 31.90
CA ALA A 28 -13.88 -3.21 30.88
C ALA A 28 -13.61 -2.67 29.47
N PHE A 29 -13.51 -1.34 29.32
CA PHE A 29 -13.23 -0.70 28.04
C PHE A 29 -11.81 -1.02 27.53
N VAL A 30 -10.80 -0.96 28.40
CA VAL A 30 -9.41 -1.31 28.05
C VAL A 30 -9.27 -2.80 27.74
N SER A 31 -9.97 -3.67 28.49
CA SER A 31 -10.07 -5.11 28.22
C SER A 31 -10.65 -5.39 26.83
N MET A 32 -11.75 -4.73 26.49
CA MET A 32 -12.42 -4.87 25.19
C MET A 32 -11.49 -4.44 24.03
N ILE A 33 -10.82 -3.29 24.15
CA ILE A 33 -9.85 -2.84 23.13
C ILE A 33 -8.65 -3.79 23.01
N SER A 34 -8.16 -4.33 24.13
CA SER A 34 -7.07 -5.31 24.14
C SER A 34 -7.47 -6.63 23.46
N LEU A 35 -8.73 -7.07 23.62
CA LEU A 35 -9.25 -8.27 22.97
C LEU A 35 -9.39 -8.10 21.45
N ILE A 36 -9.79 -6.90 21.00
CA ILE A 36 -9.88 -6.56 19.57
C ILE A 36 -8.48 -6.54 18.93
N THR A 37 -7.48 -5.95 19.61
CA THR A 37 -6.11 -5.87 19.10
C THR A 37 -5.36 -7.21 19.12
N ALA A 38 -5.68 -8.12 20.04
CA ALA A 38 -5.16 -9.50 20.02
C ALA A 38 -5.67 -10.33 18.83
N SER A 39 -6.93 -10.13 18.40
CA SER A 39 -7.49 -10.81 17.22
C SER A 39 -6.80 -10.43 15.91
N ALA A 40 -6.24 -9.22 15.81
CA ALA A 40 -5.51 -8.78 14.63
C ALA A 40 -4.14 -9.49 14.46
N LYS A 41 -3.51 -9.92 15.56
CA LYS A 41 -2.22 -10.65 15.51
C LYS A 41 -2.39 -12.15 15.25
N LEU A 42 -3.44 -12.79 15.76
CA LEU A 42 -3.67 -14.23 15.56
C LEU A 42 -4.17 -14.60 14.15
N GLY A 43 -4.87 -13.71 13.45
CA GLY A 43 -5.26 -13.94 12.04
C GLY A 43 -4.06 -14.00 11.09
N ALA A 44 -3.00 -13.25 11.37
CA ALA A 44 -1.78 -13.22 10.56
C ALA A 44 -0.93 -14.50 10.69
N GLU A 45 -0.97 -15.16 11.85
CA GLU A 45 -0.21 -16.39 12.10
C GLU A 45 -0.90 -17.64 11.52
N MET A 46 -2.24 -17.70 11.58
CA MET A 46 -3.00 -18.81 10.98
C MET A 46 -3.03 -18.78 9.44
N ALA A 47 -2.77 -17.63 8.81
CA ALA A 47 -2.62 -17.52 7.35
C ALA A 47 -1.27 -18.07 6.84
N ARG A 48 -0.23 -18.11 7.69
CA ARG A 48 1.10 -18.66 7.31
C ARG A 48 1.16 -20.18 7.33
N GLN A 49 0.30 -20.85 8.11
CA GLN A 49 0.34 -22.30 8.29
C GLN A 49 -0.44 -23.11 7.25
N ARG A 50 -1.03 -22.46 6.23
CA ARG A 50 -1.78 -23.13 5.15
C ARG A 50 -1.09 -23.18 3.80
N LEU A 51 0.15 -22.72 3.69
CA LEU A 51 0.96 -22.94 2.50
C LEU A 51 1.81 -24.20 2.73
N PRO A 52 1.49 -25.34 2.08
CA PRO A 52 2.32 -26.52 2.16
C PRO A 52 3.73 -26.18 1.63
N GLU A 53 4.74 -26.53 2.42
CA GLU A 53 6.13 -26.49 2.02
C GLU A 53 6.33 -27.36 0.78
N LYS A 54 6.37 -26.72 -0.39
CA LYS A 54 6.90 -27.33 -1.60
C LYS A 54 8.27 -26.73 -1.81
N ASN A 55 9.28 -27.52 -1.43
CA ASN A 55 10.65 -27.37 -1.91
C ASN A 55 10.62 -27.12 -3.43
N GLY A 56 10.80 -25.86 -3.78
CA GLY A 56 10.72 -25.34 -5.13
C GLY A 56 11.55 -24.08 -5.12
N THR A 57 12.81 -24.24 -5.48
CA THR A 57 13.76 -23.19 -5.81
C THR A 57 13.09 -21.96 -6.41
N THR A 58 13.00 -20.89 -5.63
CA THR A 58 13.10 -19.51 -6.12
C THR A 58 13.44 -18.62 -4.93
N ASP A 59 14.70 -18.74 -4.50
CA ASP A 59 15.45 -17.55 -4.13
C ASP A 59 15.38 -16.60 -5.33
N SER A 60 14.37 -15.76 -5.30
CA SER A 60 14.32 -14.53 -6.05
C SER A 60 13.83 -13.50 -5.04
N ALA A 61 14.70 -13.24 -4.07
CA ALA A 61 14.97 -11.86 -3.68
C ALA A 61 15.46 -11.12 -4.94
N THR A 62 14.56 -10.93 -5.91
CA THR A 62 14.76 -10.05 -7.04
C THR A 62 14.89 -8.68 -6.42
N ARG A 63 16.14 -8.24 -6.27
CA ARG A 63 16.48 -6.85 -6.01
C ARG A 63 15.50 -6.01 -6.84
N PRO A 64 14.69 -5.12 -6.23
CA PRO A 64 13.75 -4.31 -7.01
C PRO A 64 14.57 -3.62 -8.08
N GLU A 65 14.33 -4.00 -9.33
CA GLU A 65 15.05 -3.44 -10.45
C GLU A 65 14.64 -1.98 -10.53
N ILE A 66 15.59 -1.10 -10.22
CA ILE A 66 15.33 0.34 -10.21
C ILE A 66 15.32 0.78 -11.67
N VAL A 67 14.13 0.97 -12.21
CA VAL A 67 13.89 1.42 -13.58
C VAL A 67 13.68 2.92 -13.58
N THR A 68 14.19 3.62 -14.59
CA THR A 68 13.95 5.07 -14.73
C THR A 68 12.80 5.29 -15.72
N LEU A 69 11.74 5.95 -15.27
CA LEU A 69 10.65 6.44 -16.12
C LEU A 69 10.96 7.85 -16.64
N GLY A 70 10.35 8.21 -17.78
CA GLY A 70 10.48 9.55 -18.37
C GLY A 70 11.77 9.76 -19.15
N LEU A 71 12.32 8.70 -19.76
CA LEU A 71 13.54 8.79 -20.55
C LEU A 71 13.40 9.66 -21.83
N GLY A 72 12.18 9.88 -22.31
CA GLY A 72 11.87 10.78 -23.43
C GLY A 72 11.08 12.04 -23.01
N ASP A 73 10.70 12.87 -24.00
CA ASP A 73 9.96 14.12 -23.79
C ASP A 73 8.46 13.93 -23.48
N SER A 74 8.04 12.68 -23.23
CA SER A 74 6.65 12.36 -22.90
C SER A 74 6.43 12.42 -21.39
N PRO A 75 5.36 13.08 -20.92
CA PRO A 75 5.02 13.08 -19.52
C PRO A 75 4.65 11.68 -19.04
N ILE A 76 4.95 11.41 -17.77
CA ILE A 76 4.57 10.18 -17.08
C ILE A 76 3.22 10.42 -16.41
N PHE A 77 2.30 9.48 -16.60
CA PHE A 77 0.98 9.45 -15.99
C PHE A 77 0.96 8.38 -14.91
N LEU A 78 0.76 8.80 -13.67
CA LEU A 78 0.63 7.97 -12.48
C LEU A 78 -0.83 8.02 -12.00
N ALA A 79 -1.40 6.90 -11.57
CA ALA A 79 -2.73 6.87 -10.97
C ALA A 79 -2.75 6.08 -9.65
N ASP A 80 -3.77 6.30 -8.83
CA ASP A 80 -3.94 5.59 -7.56
C ASP A 80 -4.58 4.19 -7.73
N SER A 81 -5.17 3.92 -8.89
CA SER A 81 -5.80 2.63 -9.21
C SER A 81 -5.48 2.15 -10.63
N PRO A 82 -5.44 0.82 -10.88
CA PRO A 82 -5.24 0.28 -12.22
C PRO A 82 -6.40 0.64 -13.16
N GLU A 83 -7.60 0.80 -12.62
CA GLU A 83 -8.82 1.10 -13.38
C GLU A 83 -8.79 2.52 -13.93
N THR A 84 -8.28 3.46 -13.15
CA THR A 84 -8.06 4.83 -13.59
C THR A 84 -7.04 4.87 -14.75
N VAL A 85 -5.97 4.07 -14.68
CA VAL A 85 -4.99 3.96 -15.78
C VAL A 85 -5.67 3.42 -17.04
N ARG A 86 -6.39 2.30 -16.95
CA ARG A 86 -7.07 1.67 -18.09
C ARG A 86 -8.07 2.63 -18.74
N ARG A 87 -8.88 3.31 -17.92
CA ARG A 87 -9.86 4.26 -18.43
C ARG A 87 -9.21 5.45 -19.13
N PHE A 88 -8.17 6.03 -18.54
CA PHE A 88 -7.50 7.18 -19.16
C PHE A 88 -6.77 6.82 -20.46
N PHE A 89 -6.12 5.66 -20.51
CA PHE A 89 -5.40 5.23 -21.71
C PHE A 89 -6.34 4.75 -22.82
N SER A 90 -7.55 4.27 -22.48
CA SER A 90 -8.59 3.97 -23.47
C SER A 90 -9.28 5.22 -24.00
N GLU A 91 -9.55 6.23 -23.15
CA GLU A 91 -10.11 7.52 -23.58
C GLU A 91 -9.08 8.37 -24.37
N HIS A 92 -7.78 8.22 -24.07
CA HIS A 92 -6.69 8.93 -24.74
C HIS A 92 -5.62 7.98 -25.29
N PRO A 93 -5.88 7.29 -26.41
CA PRO A 93 -4.97 6.26 -26.92
C PRO A 93 -3.62 6.82 -27.41
N THR A 94 -3.59 8.04 -27.96
CA THR A 94 -2.38 8.64 -28.53
C THR A 94 -1.60 9.46 -27.50
N ALA A 95 -0.27 9.55 -27.66
CA ALA A 95 0.58 10.35 -26.78
C ALA A 95 0.24 11.85 -26.84
N THR A 96 -0.13 12.35 -28.01
CA THR A 96 -0.59 13.74 -28.22
C THR A 96 -1.89 14.00 -27.46
N SER A 97 -2.86 13.09 -27.54
CA SER A 97 -4.13 13.21 -26.80
C SER A 97 -3.90 13.22 -25.28
N ARG A 98 -3.02 12.34 -24.78
CA ARG A 98 -2.70 12.28 -23.33
C ARG A 98 -2.02 13.54 -22.83
N SER A 99 -1.12 14.10 -23.63
CA SER A 99 -0.39 15.33 -23.28
C SER A 99 -1.31 16.56 -23.23
N GLY A 100 -2.32 16.60 -24.10
CA GLY A 100 -3.34 17.66 -24.13
C GLY A 100 -4.54 17.44 -23.20
N ALA A 101 -4.66 16.26 -22.58
CA ALA A 101 -5.82 15.92 -21.76
C ALA A 101 -5.93 16.85 -20.52
N ASP A 102 -7.15 17.29 -20.23
CA ASP A 102 -7.46 17.91 -18.94
C ASP A 102 -7.55 16.80 -17.88
N LEU A 103 -6.78 16.96 -16.80
CA LEU A 103 -6.71 15.99 -15.70
C LEU A 103 -7.65 16.34 -14.55
N ASN A 104 -8.41 17.43 -14.67
CA ASN A 104 -9.41 17.77 -13.67
C ASN A 104 -10.47 16.66 -13.57
N GLY A 105 -10.66 16.13 -12.36
CA GLY A 105 -11.57 15.01 -12.10
C GLY A 105 -11.01 13.63 -12.46
N TRP A 106 -9.75 13.55 -12.90
CA TRP A 106 -9.00 12.31 -13.01
C TRP A 106 -8.11 12.16 -11.78
N ASP A 107 -8.12 10.96 -11.17
CA ASP A 107 -7.15 10.58 -10.13
C ASP A 107 -5.80 10.22 -10.77
N ILE A 108 -5.30 11.13 -11.63
CA ILE A 108 -4.07 10.97 -12.41
C ILE A 108 -3.15 12.15 -12.15
N ARG A 109 -1.92 11.82 -11.80
CA ARG A 109 -0.81 12.75 -11.66
C ARG A 109 0.06 12.70 -12.90
N ARG A 110 0.31 13.87 -13.49
CA ARG A 110 1.26 14.05 -14.58
C ARG A 110 2.61 14.49 -14.03
N LEU A 111 3.68 13.80 -14.44
CA LEU A 111 5.06 14.17 -14.14
C LEU A 111 5.80 14.49 -15.43
N GLN A 112 6.50 15.63 -15.41
CA GLN A 112 7.35 16.08 -16.53
C GLN A 112 8.82 15.71 -16.33
N SER A 113 9.17 15.15 -15.17
CA SER A 113 10.54 14.84 -14.78
C SER A 113 10.80 13.34 -14.75
N LYS A 114 12.06 12.97 -14.96
CA LYS A 114 12.55 11.61 -14.77
C LYS A 114 12.39 11.18 -13.32
N VAL A 115 11.87 9.97 -13.11
CA VAL A 115 11.74 9.38 -11.77
C VAL A 115 12.24 7.95 -11.79
N GLN A 116 12.91 7.56 -10.71
CA GLN A 116 13.30 6.18 -10.49
C GLN A 116 12.15 5.46 -9.82
N ILE A 117 11.88 4.25 -10.26
CA ILE A 117 10.80 3.40 -9.75
C ILE A 117 11.31 2.01 -9.46
N ALA A 118 10.64 1.32 -8.56
CA ALA A 118 10.74 -0.11 -8.36
C ALA A 118 9.41 -0.73 -8.80
N ILE A 119 9.47 -1.73 -9.67
CA ILE A 119 8.26 -2.47 -10.08
C ILE A 119 7.88 -3.44 -8.96
N LEU A 120 6.62 -3.42 -8.55
CA LEU A 120 6.09 -4.29 -7.49
C LEU A 120 5.26 -5.45 -8.06
N GLY A 121 4.50 -5.19 -9.12
CA GLY A 121 3.60 -6.16 -9.73
C GLY A 121 2.99 -5.65 -11.03
N THR A 122 2.33 -6.54 -11.75
CA THR A 122 1.66 -6.24 -13.02
C THR A 122 0.22 -6.75 -12.99
N GLU A 123 -0.70 -5.96 -13.55
CA GLU A 123 -2.10 -6.33 -13.67
C GLU A 123 -2.66 -5.91 -15.04
N ALA A 124 -2.73 -6.88 -15.96
CA ALA A 124 -3.09 -6.67 -17.36
C ALA A 124 -2.23 -5.56 -18.00
N GLU A 125 -2.81 -4.39 -18.25
CA GLU A 125 -2.17 -3.25 -18.92
C GLU A 125 -1.54 -2.24 -17.95
N ALA A 126 -1.80 -2.38 -16.65
CA ALA A 126 -1.31 -1.51 -15.60
C ALA A 126 -0.21 -2.19 -14.78
N VAL A 127 0.75 -1.42 -14.30
CA VAL A 127 1.91 -1.88 -13.56
C VAL A 127 1.98 -1.10 -12.25
N GLU A 128 2.06 -1.82 -11.15
CA GLU A 128 2.24 -1.24 -9.82
C GLU A 128 3.71 -0.89 -9.62
N VAL A 129 3.97 0.39 -9.35
CA VAL A 129 5.32 0.93 -9.23
C VAL A 129 5.46 1.74 -7.96
N ARG A 130 6.55 1.50 -7.23
CA ARG A 130 6.95 2.32 -6.09
C ARG A 130 7.96 3.37 -6.53
N ILE A 131 7.65 4.64 -6.29
CA ILE A 131 8.56 5.71 -6.64
C ILE A 131 9.75 5.72 -5.66
N SER A 132 10.96 5.66 -6.21
CA SER A 132 12.22 5.59 -5.45
C SER A 132 12.94 6.94 -5.36
N SER A 133 12.58 7.92 -6.20
CA SER A 133 13.24 9.23 -6.21
C SER A 133 12.28 10.41 -6.44
N GLY A 134 12.72 11.61 -6.06
CA GLY A 134 11.96 12.86 -6.23
C GLY A 134 11.02 13.19 -5.08
N ALA A 135 10.17 14.20 -5.29
CA ALA A 135 9.28 14.74 -4.26
C ALA A 135 8.16 13.79 -3.81
N ILE A 136 7.91 12.74 -4.58
CA ILE A 136 6.90 11.71 -4.31
C ILE A 136 7.55 10.36 -4.00
N ALA A 137 8.82 10.34 -3.57
CA ALA A 137 9.47 9.08 -3.22
C ALA A 137 8.77 8.38 -2.05
N GLY A 138 8.72 7.05 -2.11
CA GLY A 138 8.13 6.18 -1.09
C GLY A 138 6.68 5.78 -1.35
N THR A 139 5.96 6.47 -2.24
CA THR A 139 4.56 6.16 -2.59
C THR A 139 4.47 5.15 -3.73
N THR A 140 3.39 4.39 -3.72
CA THR A 140 3.05 3.42 -4.78
C THR A 140 1.98 4.00 -5.69
N TYR A 141 2.15 3.82 -6.99
CA TYR A 141 1.22 4.25 -8.02
C TYR A 141 1.09 3.17 -9.09
N TRP A 142 0.08 3.32 -9.93
CA TRP A 142 -0.13 2.53 -11.13
C TRP A 142 0.29 3.33 -12.36
N VAL A 143 1.01 2.66 -13.26
CA VAL A 143 1.41 3.20 -14.57
C VAL A 143 1.01 2.26 -15.67
N HIS A 144 0.67 2.81 -16.84
CA HIS A 144 0.45 1.97 -18.01
C HIS A 144 1.77 1.34 -18.50
N HIS A 145 1.73 0.08 -18.91
CA HIS A 145 2.89 -0.68 -19.38
C HIS A 145 3.66 0.03 -20.51
N SER A 146 2.97 0.74 -21.41
CA SER A 146 3.59 1.47 -22.53
C SER A 146 4.49 2.63 -22.09
N GLN A 147 4.48 3.02 -20.82
CA GLN A 147 5.32 4.10 -20.29
C GLN A 147 6.64 3.56 -19.72
N LEU A 148 6.72 2.25 -19.50
CA LEU A 148 7.92 1.60 -19.02
C LEU A 148 8.89 1.45 -20.21
N PRO A 149 10.20 1.61 -19.98
CA PRO A 149 11.17 1.24 -20.99
C PRO A 149 10.98 -0.24 -21.34
N ASP A 150 11.25 -0.63 -22.59
CA ASP A 150 11.23 -2.02 -23.07
C ASP A 150 12.25 -2.86 -22.28
N THR A 151 11.87 -3.23 -21.05
CA THR A 151 12.54 -4.25 -20.29
C THR A 151 11.83 -5.54 -20.67
N GLY A 152 12.58 -6.54 -21.15
CA GLY A 152 12.08 -7.89 -21.42
C GLY A 152 11.61 -8.65 -20.17
N VAL A 153 11.15 -7.91 -19.15
CA VAL A 153 10.68 -8.33 -17.83
C VAL A 153 9.16 -8.51 -17.83
N PHE A 154 8.47 -8.07 -18.89
CA PHE A 154 7.07 -8.41 -19.15
C PHE A 154 6.95 -9.76 -19.84
N ASP A 155 7.44 -10.83 -19.19
CA ASP A 155 6.93 -12.16 -19.51
C ASP A 155 5.74 -12.42 -18.58
N PRO A 156 4.49 -12.23 -19.04
CA PRO A 156 3.37 -12.74 -18.27
C PRO A 156 3.58 -14.24 -18.18
N ILE A 157 3.91 -14.76 -16.99
CA ILE A 157 3.98 -16.20 -16.76
C ILE A 157 2.58 -16.76 -17.00
N ILE A 158 2.27 -17.05 -18.26
CA ILE A 158 1.25 -18.00 -18.66
C ILE A 158 1.87 -19.32 -18.25
N SER A 159 1.42 -19.84 -17.11
CA SER A 159 1.72 -21.22 -16.71
C SER A 159 1.49 -22.15 -17.91
N PRO A 160 2.39 -23.12 -18.16
CA PRO A 160 2.21 -24.05 -19.27
C PRO A 160 0.88 -24.77 -19.07
N ILE A 161 0.02 -24.73 -20.09
CA ILE A 161 -1.20 -25.55 -20.15
C ILE A 161 -0.73 -27.02 -20.09
N PRO A 162 -1.04 -27.79 -19.02
CA PRO A 162 -0.73 -29.21 -19.03
C PRO A 162 -1.80 -29.89 -19.88
N GLY A 163 -1.53 -30.12 -21.16
CA GLY A 163 -2.52 -30.74 -22.05
C GLY A 163 -2.09 -31.17 -23.44
N ALA A 164 -0.82 -31.02 -23.83
CA ALA A 164 -0.33 -31.53 -25.12
C ALA A 164 0.64 -32.72 -24.94
N ALA A 165 0.35 -33.60 -23.98
CA ALA A 165 0.91 -34.94 -23.93
C ALA A 165 -0.16 -35.96 -24.32
N SER A 166 -0.70 -35.84 -25.54
CA SER A 166 -1.31 -36.98 -26.22
C SER A 166 -0.52 -37.22 -27.50
N GLN A 167 0.67 -37.79 -27.27
CA GLN A 167 1.52 -38.40 -28.27
C GLN A 167 0.67 -39.24 -29.22
N LEU A 168 0.80 -38.93 -30.50
CA LEU A 168 0.64 -39.86 -31.61
C LEU A 168 1.14 -41.25 -31.17
N LYS A 169 0.21 -42.19 -31.03
CA LYS A 169 0.53 -43.61 -31.09
C LYS A 169 -0.60 -44.34 -31.81
N LYS A 170 -0.47 -44.43 -33.12
CA LYS A 170 -0.79 -45.64 -33.87
C LYS A 170 -0.07 -45.66 -35.20
#